data_AF-A0A5C5V6F1-F1
#
_entry.id   AF-A0A5C5V6F1-F1
#
_cell.length_a   1.000
_cell.length_b   1.000
_cell.length_c   1.000
_cell.angle_alpha   90.00
_cell.angle_beta   90.00
_cell.angle_gamma   90.00
#
_symmetry.space_group_name_H-M   'P 1'
#
loop_
_entity.id
_entity.type
_entity.pdbx_description
1 polymer ?
#
loop_
_entity_poly.entity_id
_entity_poly.type
_entity_poly.pdbx_seq_one_letter_code
_entity_poly.pdbx_strand_id
1 'polypeptide(L)'
;MSGVLLSEAASENGACLESRRQGRDPAVADGNVKLAGSRTSLRESNEALEGLATAELLSQRRAPDWLLSGMLRQHQAAVILGPSGCLKTALAIDLGGALATGGKFLGEFAAERAFRVGFVGALGARDSVIEQAQRWSDASGANLVALDNLVWGLNLADAAALGDSIQGTRLRDWILQYELEVVLIDAADLLAPTRRSEAEQLRALVQLCLEAGATPIVCCRTRKQLPPRPLTRGDLAEAPCHGAAQQWLLVNRREAFVPGTGHHALWLTLGSGGGASGQWGVDILETGGETDLPDARMANRWEVLVRDIGSIEEEAAQVAAEAVASRLQEKLKATLRQLPHGSATKLKIRELSGMSGGKFAATWDWLFQRGEIAQLQAGGSGESARDARYCLAENVVAPEEAEKNEESPVHLISEQEIVGHEIAELIRQQEKMSPSSPLRQEKGGRSSPPGPLNECVIAPNGKIYRTAEEALADRPPPDPPRVGKPPKKRPPQQMKKLKRKNQRR
;
A
#
# COMPACT_ATOMS: atom_id res chain seq x y z
N MET A 1 12.10 -53.55 -42.70
CA MET A 1 11.13 -54.02 -41.68
C MET A 1 10.07 -52.93 -41.58
N SER A 2 9.15 -52.90 -42.54
CA SER A 2 7.75 -53.39 -42.38
C SER A 2 7.02 -52.50 -41.38
N GLY A 3 6.35 -51.42 -41.82
CA GLY A 3 4.98 -51.46 -42.38
C GLY A 3 4.01 -51.17 -41.24
N VAL A 4 3.15 -50.14 -41.28
CA VAL A 4 1.79 -50.21 -41.86
C VAL A 4 1.25 -48.79 -42.09
N LEU A 5 0.56 -48.65 -43.23
CA LEU A 5 -0.16 -47.51 -43.80
C LEU A 5 -1.63 -47.43 -43.30
N LEU A 6 -2.27 -46.31 -43.69
CA LEU A 6 -3.72 -46.06 -43.98
C LEU A 6 -4.42 -45.17 -42.95
N SER A 7 -5.38 -44.31 -43.32
CA SER A 7 -5.69 -43.50 -44.51
C SER A 7 -6.92 -42.67 -44.12
N GLU A 8 -7.08 -41.50 -44.74
CA GLU A 8 -8.25 -40.64 -44.68
C GLU A 8 -9.57 -41.35 -45.03
N ALA A 9 -10.68 -40.83 -44.49
CA ALA A 9 -11.99 -40.86 -45.15
C ALA A 9 -12.86 -39.69 -44.67
N ALA A 10 -13.19 -38.81 -45.63
CA ALA A 10 -14.24 -37.82 -45.56
C ALA A 10 -15.63 -38.50 -45.63
N SER A 11 -16.65 -37.86 -45.05
CA SER A 11 -18.04 -38.06 -45.47
C SER A 11 -18.83 -36.77 -45.28
N GLU A 12 -19.08 -36.11 -46.41
CA GLU A 12 -20.22 -35.23 -46.62
C GLU A 12 -21.52 -36.06 -46.72
N ASN A 13 -22.64 -35.48 -46.29
CA ASN A 13 -24.06 -35.75 -46.61
C ASN A 13 -24.89 -35.14 -45.46
N GLY A 14 -25.94 -34.36 -45.63
CA GLY A 14 -26.73 -33.99 -46.80
C GLY A 14 -27.82 -33.02 -46.34
N ALA A 15 -28.37 -32.30 -47.32
CA ALA A 15 -29.30 -31.20 -47.19
C ALA A 15 -30.74 -31.57 -46.79
N CYS A 16 -31.52 -30.51 -46.58
CA CYS A 16 -32.94 -30.37 -46.93
C CYS A 16 -33.99 -30.83 -45.92
N LEU A 17 -34.74 -29.87 -45.37
CA LEU A 17 -36.21 -29.91 -45.37
C LEU A 17 -36.79 -28.51 -45.15
N GLU A 18 -37.41 -28.00 -46.21
CA GLU A 18 -38.23 -26.81 -46.25
C GLU A 18 -39.55 -26.98 -45.46
N SER A 19 -40.01 -25.85 -44.91
CA SER A 19 -41.39 -25.38 -44.89
C SER A 19 -42.53 -26.31 -44.42
N ARG A 20 -43.23 -25.88 -43.36
CA ARG A 20 -44.70 -25.94 -43.34
C ARG A 20 -45.30 -24.73 -42.62
N ARG A 21 -46.11 -24.02 -43.39
CA ARG A 21 -47.01 -22.93 -42.97
C ARG A 21 -48.21 -23.49 -42.20
N GLN A 22 -48.94 -22.54 -41.61
CA GLN A 22 -50.39 -22.49 -41.34
C GLN A 22 -50.86 -22.79 -39.92
N GLY A 23 -51.40 -21.73 -39.31
CA GLY A 23 -52.79 -21.76 -38.86
C GLY A 23 -52.96 -21.69 -37.34
N ARG A 24 -53.24 -20.50 -36.81
CA ARG A 24 -54.23 -20.38 -35.73
C ARG A 24 -54.90 -19.01 -35.72
N ASP A 25 -56.21 -19.09 -35.82
CA ASP A 25 -57.22 -18.06 -35.77
C ASP A 25 -57.35 -17.36 -34.39
N PRO A 26 -58.10 -16.25 -34.32
CA PRO A 26 -58.13 -15.33 -33.19
C PRO A 26 -59.26 -15.62 -32.18
N ALA A 27 -59.15 -14.90 -31.05
CA ALA A 27 -60.19 -14.62 -30.06
C ALA A 27 -60.66 -15.77 -29.16
N VAL A 28 -60.59 -15.55 -27.84
CA VAL A 28 -61.75 -15.42 -26.93
C VAL A 28 -61.27 -15.37 -25.47
N ALA A 29 -61.96 -14.51 -24.70
CA ALA A 29 -62.15 -14.49 -23.25
C ALA A 29 -61.09 -13.81 -22.37
N ASP A 30 -61.39 -12.55 -22.04
CA ASP A 30 -61.60 -12.05 -20.69
C ASP A 30 -61.17 -13.00 -19.55
N GLY A 31 -59.98 -12.76 -19.03
CA GLY A 31 -59.49 -13.35 -17.78
C GLY A 31 -59.01 -12.24 -16.86
N ASN A 32 -59.83 -11.93 -15.85
CA ASN A 32 -59.52 -11.11 -14.68
C ASN A 32 -58.03 -11.15 -14.30
N VAL A 33 -57.30 -10.05 -14.56
CA VAL A 33 -55.97 -9.82 -14.01
C VAL A 33 -56.14 -9.52 -12.52
N LYS A 34 -56.20 -10.58 -11.71
CA LYS A 34 -55.88 -10.49 -10.28
C LYS A 34 -54.43 -10.06 -10.20
N LEU A 35 -54.23 -8.77 -9.90
CA LEU A 35 -52.99 -8.22 -9.38
C LEU A 35 -52.55 -9.09 -8.18
N ALA A 36 -51.71 -10.08 -8.46
CA ALA A 36 -50.98 -10.81 -7.46
C ALA A 36 -49.99 -9.82 -6.86
N GLY A 37 -50.45 -9.09 -5.84
CA GLY A 37 -49.58 -8.38 -4.92
C GLY A 37 -48.64 -9.40 -4.31
N SER A 38 -47.47 -9.53 -4.91
CA SER A 38 -46.35 -10.33 -4.42
C SER A 38 -45.88 -9.69 -3.12
N ARG A 39 -46.63 -9.96 -2.05
CA ARG A 39 -46.17 -9.81 -0.68
C ARG A 39 -45.04 -10.81 -0.53
N THR A 40 -43.83 -10.35 -0.76
CA THR A 40 -42.62 -10.92 -0.19
C THR A 40 -42.91 -11.15 1.29
N SER A 41 -43.20 -12.39 1.66
CA SER A 41 -43.29 -12.83 3.03
C SER A 41 -41.90 -12.68 3.62
N LEU A 42 -41.65 -11.49 4.21
CA LEU A 42 -40.60 -11.30 5.19
C LEU A 42 -40.84 -12.38 6.25
N ARG A 43 -40.08 -13.47 6.14
CA ARG A 43 -39.98 -14.48 7.20
C ARG A 43 -39.47 -13.70 8.40
N GLU A 44 -40.37 -13.36 9.31
CA GLU A 44 -40.00 -12.96 10.66
C GLU A 44 -39.36 -14.19 11.32
N SER A 45 -38.06 -14.38 11.07
CA SER A 45 -37.22 -15.23 11.90
C SER A 45 -37.18 -14.57 13.26
N ASN A 46 -38.19 -14.89 14.08
CA ASN A 46 -38.32 -14.45 15.45
C ASN A 46 -37.32 -15.25 16.32
N GLU A 47 -36.04 -15.13 15.99
CA GLU A 47 -34.97 -15.68 16.80
C GLU A 47 -34.90 -14.84 18.07
N ALA A 48 -35.45 -15.40 19.16
CA ALA A 48 -35.39 -14.78 20.46
C ALA A 48 -33.92 -14.51 20.83
N LEU A 49 -33.65 -13.37 21.48
CA LEU A 49 -32.30 -12.99 21.90
C LEU A 49 -31.74 -14.06 22.85
N GLU A 50 -30.71 -14.77 22.40
CA GLU A 50 -30.03 -15.79 23.20
C GLU A 50 -29.23 -15.10 24.32
N GLY A 51 -29.59 -15.40 25.57
CA GLY A 51 -28.87 -14.93 26.75
C GLY A 51 -27.90 -15.98 27.25
N LEU A 52 -26.60 -15.66 27.27
CA LEU A 52 -25.54 -16.52 27.83
C LEU A 52 -25.02 -15.93 29.14
N ALA A 53 -24.80 -16.78 30.16
CA ALA A 53 -24.10 -16.37 31.36
C ALA A 53 -22.61 -16.10 31.05
N THR A 54 -21.95 -15.23 31.81
CA THR A 54 -20.52 -14.92 31.59
C THR A 54 -19.62 -16.17 31.64
N ALA A 55 -19.91 -17.12 32.53
CA ALA A 55 -19.16 -18.37 32.61
C ALA A 55 -19.33 -19.25 31.35
N GLU A 56 -20.54 -19.30 30.80
CA GLU A 56 -20.84 -20.02 29.56
C GLU A 56 -20.17 -19.36 28.36
N LEU A 57 -20.21 -18.02 28.27
CA LEU A 57 -19.52 -17.27 27.23
C LEU A 57 -18.01 -17.55 27.23
N LEU A 58 -17.39 -17.60 28.41
CA LEU A 58 -15.96 -17.88 28.53
C LEU A 58 -15.62 -19.34 28.25
N SER A 59 -16.48 -20.30 28.60
CA SER A 59 -16.26 -21.72 28.30
C SER A 59 -16.44 -22.05 26.82
N GLN A 60 -17.21 -21.24 26.09
CA GLN A 60 -17.35 -21.32 24.63
C GLN A 60 -16.15 -20.76 23.86
N ARG A 61 -15.13 -20.18 24.54
CA ARG A 61 -13.96 -19.61 23.87
C ARG A 61 -13.12 -20.71 23.21
N ARG A 62 -13.21 -20.81 21.89
CA ARG A 62 -12.35 -21.67 21.06
C ARG A 62 -11.10 -20.91 20.63
N ALA A 63 -10.01 -21.65 20.41
CA ALA A 63 -8.90 -21.10 19.66
C ALA A 63 -9.42 -20.70 18.26
N PRO A 64 -9.02 -19.53 17.73
CA PRO A 64 -9.44 -19.13 16.39
C PRO A 64 -8.78 -20.05 15.36
N ASP A 65 -9.58 -20.51 14.38
CA ASP A 65 -9.07 -21.20 13.19
C ASP A 65 -8.42 -20.17 12.26
N TRP A 66 -7.18 -20.40 11.83
CA TRP A 66 -6.44 -19.45 11.00
C TRP A 66 -6.41 -19.90 9.53
N LEU A 67 -6.45 -18.92 8.64
CA LEU A 67 -6.03 -19.09 7.25
C LEU A 67 -4.52 -18.84 7.16
N LEU A 68 -4.10 -17.70 7.71
CA LEU A 68 -2.70 -17.31 7.91
C LEU A 68 -2.51 -16.97 9.39
N SER A 69 -1.64 -17.69 10.09
CA SER A 69 -1.49 -17.54 11.55
C SER A 69 -1.15 -16.09 11.95
N GLY A 70 -1.95 -15.54 12.87
CA GLY A 70 -1.78 -14.16 13.35
C GLY A 70 -2.27 -13.07 12.38
N MET A 71 -2.70 -13.43 11.16
CA MET A 71 -3.04 -12.50 10.09
C MET A 71 -4.50 -12.60 9.66
N LEU A 72 -4.97 -13.77 9.24
CA LEU A 72 -6.33 -13.99 8.72
C LEU A 72 -6.99 -15.19 9.38
N ARG A 73 -8.24 -15.05 9.83
CA ARG A 73 -9.01 -16.14 10.45
C ARG A 73 -10.08 -16.69 9.50
N GLN A 74 -10.36 -17.97 9.65
CA GLN A 74 -11.46 -18.61 8.96
C GLN A 74 -12.81 -18.06 9.46
N HIS A 75 -13.82 -18.07 8.58
CA HIS A 75 -15.19 -17.62 8.85
C HIS A 75 -15.31 -16.16 9.29
N GLN A 76 -14.26 -15.35 9.04
CA GLN A 76 -14.30 -13.90 9.23
C GLN A 76 -14.06 -13.19 7.91
N ALA A 77 -14.97 -12.30 7.55
CA ALA A 77 -14.86 -11.55 6.31
C ALA A 77 -13.64 -10.63 6.34
N ALA A 78 -12.77 -10.76 5.34
CA ALA A 78 -11.58 -9.95 5.17
C ALA A 78 -11.71 -9.02 3.97
N VAL A 79 -11.00 -7.89 4.01
CA VAL A 79 -10.89 -6.97 2.87
C VAL A 79 -9.45 -6.65 2.55
N ILE A 80 -9.12 -6.58 1.26
CA ILE A 80 -7.88 -5.99 0.76
C ILE A 80 -8.24 -4.59 0.27
N LEU A 81 -7.97 -3.56 1.07
CA LEU A 81 -8.36 -2.18 0.78
C LEU A 81 -7.15 -1.36 0.32
N GLY A 82 -7.31 -0.61 -0.77
CA GLY A 82 -6.25 0.29 -1.25
C GLY A 82 -6.66 1.12 -2.46
N PRO A 83 -5.93 2.21 -2.75
CA PRO A 83 -6.15 3.01 -3.95
C PRO A 83 -6.02 2.19 -5.25
N SER A 84 -6.51 2.74 -6.36
CA SER A 84 -6.31 2.13 -7.68
C SER A 84 -4.82 2.03 -8.01
N GLY A 85 -4.39 0.92 -8.63
CA GLY A 85 -2.99 0.69 -9.00
C GLY A 85 -2.06 0.29 -7.84
N CYS A 86 -2.60 -0.12 -6.69
CA CYS A 86 -1.82 -0.64 -5.55
C CYS A 86 -1.80 -2.19 -5.49
N LEU A 87 -1.84 -2.86 -6.66
CA LEU A 87 -1.69 -4.31 -6.80
C LEU A 87 -2.64 -5.21 -5.98
N LYS A 88 -3.84 -4.74 -5.63
CA LYS A 88 -4.80 -5.53 -4.83
C LYS A 88 -5.13 -6.88 -5.47
N THR A 89 -5.41 -6.91 -6.77
CA THR A 89 -5.72 -8.13 -7.53
C THR A 89 -4.55 -9.11 -7.51
N ALA A 90 -3.33 -8.61 -7.74
CA ALA A 90 -2.12 -9.44 -7.73
C ALA A 90 -1.80 -9.98 -6.32
N LEU A 91 -1.97 -9.15 -5.29
CA LEU A 91 -1.88 -9.58 -3.89
C LEU A 91 -2.95 -10.62 -3.53
N ALA A 92 -4.17 -10.49 -4.07
CA ALA A 92 -5.21 -11.50 -3.88
C ALA A 92 -4.84 -12.82 -4.59
N ILE A 93 -4.27 -12.77 -5.79
CA ILE A 93 -3.79 -13.95 -6.49
C ILE A 93 -2.66 -14.64 -5.70
N ASP A 94 -1.68 -13.87 -5.21
CA ASP A 94 -0.60 -14.40 -4.36
C ASP A 94 -1.15 -15.03 -3.07
N LEU A 95 -2.10 -14.37 -2.41
CA LEU A 95 -2.79 -14.90 -1.23
C LEU A 95 -3.56 -16.18 -1.56
N GLY A 96 -4.32 -16.20 -2.66
CA GLY A 96 -5.10 -17.35 -3.09
C GLY A 96 -4.22 -18.55 -3.43
N GLY A 97 -3.10 -18.31 -4.13
CA GLY A 97 -2.11 -19.33 -4.44
C GLY A 97 -1.40 -19.86 -3.19
N ALA A 98 -1.02 -19.00 -2.25
CA ALA A 98 -0.46 -19.40 -0.96
C ALA A 98 -1.43 -20.27 -0.15
N LEU A 99 -2.71 -19.88 -0.08
CA LEU A 99 -3.74 -20.65 0.61
C LEU A 99 -4.05 -21.98 -0.10
N ALA A 100 -4.08 -22.01 -1.43
CA ALA A 100 -4.32 -23.25 -2.19
C ALA A 100 -3.15 -24.24 -2.04
N THR A 101 -1.91 -23.75 -2.03
CA THR A 101 -0.72 -24.60 -1.90
C THR A 101 -0.40 -24.99 -0.45
N GLY A 102 -0.94 -24.26 0.54
CA GLY A 102 -0.43 -24.32 1.91
C GLY A 102 0.97 -23.69 2.05
N GLY A 103 1.35 -22.83 1.10
CA GLY A 103 2.64 -22.16 1.02
C GLY A 103 2.69 -20.89 1.87
N LYS A 104 3.39 -19.87 1.36
CA LYS A 104 3.57 -18.59 2.05
C LYS A 104 3.06 -17.44 1.20
N PHE A 105 2.19 -16.63 1.77
CA PHE A 105 1.78 -15.34 1.20
C PHE A 105 2.95 -14.35 1.32
N LEU A 106 3.29 -13.66 0.22
CA LEU A 106 4.44 -12.76 0.10
C LEU A 106 5.78 -13.40 0.47
N GLY A 107 5.89 -14.74 0.37
CA GLY A 107 7.09 -15.48 0.78
C GLY A 107 7.34 -15.57 2.29
N GLU A 108 6.52 -14.90 3.12
CA GLU A 108 6.74 -14.76 4.56
C GLU A 108 5.61 -15.38 5.40
N PHE A 109 4.35 -15.08 5.06
CA PHE A 109 3.20 -15.43 5.89
C PHE A 109 2.65 -16.82 5.52
N ALA A 110 3.05 -17.84 6.29
CA ALA A 110 2.66 -19.22 6.04
C ALA A 110 1.15 -19.46 6.24
N ALA A 111 0.55 -20.19 5.30
CA ALA A 111 -0.77 -20.76 5.47
C ALA A 111 -0.75 -21.93 6.45
N GLU A 112 -1.83 -22.09 7.22
CA GLU A 112 -1.92 -23.18 8.21
C GLU A 112 -1.96 -24.56 7.53
N ARG A 113 -2.58 -24.62 6.34
CA ARG A 113 -2.66 -25.78 5.45
C ARG A 113 -3.06 -25.34 4.04
N ALA A 114 -3.16 -26.29 3.12
CA ALA A 114 -3.86 -26.08 1.86
C ALA A 114 -5.38 -25.96 2.09
N PHE A 115 -6.01 -25.03 1.38
CA PHE A 115 -7.45 -24.76 1.40
C PHE A 115 -8.04 -24.92 0.01
N ARG A 116 -9.35 -25.17 -0.08
CA ARG A 116 -10.09 -25.03 -1.34
C ARG A 116 -10.44 -23.58 -1.57
N VAL A 117 -9.84 -22.99 -2.59
CA VAL A 117 -9.85 -21.55 -2.85
C VAL A 117 -10.57 -21.27 -4.16
N GLY A 118 -11.53 -20.36 -4.13
CA GLY A 118 -12.12 -19.77 -5.32
C GLY A 118 -11.62 -18.35 -5.52
N PHE A 119 -11.32 -17.98 -6.76
CA PHE A 119 -11.11 -16.59 -7.16
C PHE A 119 -12.25 -16.14 -8.07
N VAL A 120 -12.92 -15.05 -7.71
CA VAL A 120 -14.04 -14.47 -8.46
C VAL A 120 -13.66 -13.08 -8.96
N GLY A 121 -13.91 -12.84 -10.24
CA GLY A 121 -13.65 -11.55 -10.87
C GLY A 121 -14.64 -11.25 -12.01
N ALA A 122 -14.64 -10.00 -12.45
CA ALA A 122 -15.42 -9.57 -13.61
C ALA A 122 -14.86 -10.17 -14.91
N LEU A 123 -15.73 -10.36 -15.91
CA LEU A 123 -15.33 -10.86 -17.22
C LEU A 123 -14.23 -10.01 -17.88
N GLY A 124 -14.27 -8.69 -17.69
CA GLY A 124 -13.27 -7.76 -18.23
C GLY A 124 -11.89 -7.87 -17.57
N ALA A 125 -11.78 -8.51 -16.40
CA ALA A 125 -10.51 -8.70 -15.70
C ALA A 125 -9.78 -9.98 -16.12
N ARG A 126 -10.37 -10.82 -16.99
CA ARG A 126 -9.88 -12.17 -17.28
C ARG A 126 -8.42 -12.21 -17.73
N ASP A 127 -8.04 -11.40 -18.70
CA ASP A 127 -6.69 -11.45 -19.27
C ASP A 127 -5.64 -10.99 -18.24
N SER A 128 -5.93 -9.91 -17.51
CA SER A 128 -5.07 -9.40 -16.43
C SER A 128 -4.91 -10.41 -15.29
N VAL A 129 -5.99 -11.12 -14.92
CA VAL A 129 -5.93 -12.19 -13.92
C VAL A 129 -5.11 -13.39 -14.40
N ILE A 130 -5.28 -13.81 -15.66
CA ILE A 130 -4.48 -14.90 -16.24
C ILE A 130 -2.99 -14.54 -16.24
N GLU A 131 -2.64 -13.32 -16.67
CA GLU A 131 -1.26 -12.86 -16.71
C GLU A 131 -0.65 -12.81 -15.29
N GLN A 132 -1.36 -12.24 -14.32
CA GLN A 132 -0.91 -12.19 -12.93
C GLN A 132 -0.77 -13.59 -12.31
N ALA A 133 -1.71 -14.49 -12.60
CA ALA A 133 -1.65 -15.87 -12.13
C ALA A 133 -0.43 -16.59 -12.71
N GLN A 134 -0.17 -16.46 -14.02
CA GLN A 134 1.02 -17.03 -14.65
C GLN A 134 2.31 -16.50 -14.03
N ARG A 135 2.43 -15.18 -13.85
CA ARG A 135 3.59 -14.57 -13.18
C ARG A 135 3.80 -15.10 -11.75
N TRP A 136 2.71 -15.26 -11.00
CA TRP A 136 2.78 -15.89 -9.67
C TRP A 136 3.22 -17.36 -9.73
N SER A 137 2.69 -18.15 -10.67
CA SER A 137 3.04 -19.56 -10.88
C SER A 137 4.54 -19.72 -11.16
N ASP A 138 5.05 -18.89 -12.08
CA ASP A 138 6.45 -18.89 -12.50
C ASP A 138 7.38 -18.54 -11.33
N ALA A 139 7.02 -17.52 -10.53
CA ALA A 139 7.82 -17.09 -9.39
C ALA A 139 7.77 -18.04 -8.20
N SER A 140 6.61 -18.61 -7.89
CA SER A 140 6.44 -19.56 -6.79
C SER A 140 6.97 -20.96 -7.10
N GLY A 141 7.16 -21.28 -8.39
CA GLY A 141 7.47 -22.63 -8.86
C GLY A 141 6.27 -23.59 -8.75
N ALA A 142 5.08 -23.09 -8.38
CA ALA A 142 3.87 -23.89 -8.37
C ALA A 142 3.38 -24.13 -9.80
N ASN A 143 2.82 -25.31 -10.07
CA ASN A 143 2.14 -25.58 -11.32
C ASN A 143 0.64 -25.26 -11.17
N LEU A 144 0.22 -24.07 -11.59
CA LEU A 144 -1.19 -23.65 -11.52
C LEU A 144 -2.17 -24.66 -12.12
N VAL A 145 -1.79 -25.32 -13.22
CA VAL A 145 -2.67 -26.27 -13.92
C VAL A 145 -2.91 -27.53 -13.08
N ALA A 146 -2.00 -27.85 -12.16
CA ALA A 146 -2.11 -28.99 -11.26
C ALA A 146 -2.81 -28.66 -9.92
N LEU A 147 -3.21 -27.40 -9.69
CA LEU A 147 -3.89 -26.99 -8.47
C LEU A 147 -5.41 -27.17 -8.59
N ASP A 148 -5.88 -28.42 -8.43
CA ASP A 148 -7.31 -28.76 -8.49
C ASP A 148 -8.16 -28.04 -7.43
N ASN A 149 -7.54 -27.58 -6.35
CA ASN A 149 -8.17 -26.85 -5.25
C ASN A 149 -8.13 -25.33 -5.40
N LEU A 150 -7.67 -24.80 -6.55
CA LEU A 150 -7.75 -23.39 -6.90
C LEU A 150 -8.60 -23.20 -8.16
N VAL A 151 -9.82 -22.69 -7.98
CA VAL A 151 -10.79 -22.54 -9.07
C VAL A 151 -11.11 -21.08 -9.38
N TRP A 152 -11.37 -20.78 -10.65
CA TRP A 152 -11.51 -19.41 -11.16
C TRP A 152 -12.92 -19.17 -11.72
N GLY A 153 -13.66 -18.24 -11.13
CA GLY A 153 -14.97 -17.77 -11.56
C GLY A 153 -14.89 -16.37 -12.17
N LEU A 154 -14.53 -16.28 -13.46
CA LEU A 154 -14.33 -15.01 -14.18
C LEU A 154 -15.50 -14.63 -15.09
N ASN A 155 -16.69 -15.12 -14.77
CA ASN A 155 -17.92 -14.93 -15.53
C ASN A 155 -19.02 -14.27 -14.71
N LEU A 156 -18.69 -13.69 -13.56
CA LEU A 156 -19.66 -12.93 -12.79
C LEU A 156 -20.03 -11.69 -13.61
N ALA A 157 -21.29 -11.62 -14.02
CA ALA A 157 -21.80 -10.54 -14.85
C ALA A 157 -21.74 -9.19 -14.09
N ASP A 158 -21.78 -8.13 -14.89
CA ASP A 158 -21.60 -6.73 -14.49
C ASP A 158 -22.36 -6.30 -13.22
N ALA A 159 -21.88 -5.26 -12.57
CA ALA A 159 -22.25 -4.81 -11.22
C ALA A 159 -23.74 -4.67 -10.87
N ALA A 160 -24.59 -4.46 -11.88
CA ALA A 160 -26.03 -4.40 -11.72
C ALA A 160 -26.63 -5.76 -11.31
N ALA A 161 -25.96 -6.87 -11.64
CA ALA A 161 -26.48 -8.22 -11.51
C ALA A 161 -26.24 -8.87 -10.14
N LEU A 162 -25.34 -8.34 -9.31
CA LEU A 162 -25.09 -8.88 -7.95
C LEU A 162 -26.23 -8.60 -6.96
N GLY A 163 -27.06 -7.59 -7.25
CA GLY A 163 -28.33 -7.38 -6.54
C GLY A 163 -29.44 -8.33 -6.98
N ASP A 164 -29.23 -9.06 -8.07
CA ASP A 164 -30.18 -10.07 -8.55
C ASP A 164 -29.94 -11.40 -7.82
N SER A 165 -31.03 -11.94 -7.27
CA SER A 165 -31.08 -13.25 -6.63
C SER A 165 -30.44 -14.38 -7.46
N ILE A 166 -30.45 -14.26 -8.79
CA ILE A 166 -29.91 -15.28 -9.70
C ILE A 166 -28.38 -15.38 -9.59
N GLN A 167 -27.66 -14.26 -9.60
CA GLN A 167 -26.19 -14.30 -9.52
C GLN A 167 -25.72 -14.73 -8.14
N GLY A 168 -26.41 -14.29 -7.08
CA GLY A 168 -26.16 -14.78 -5.73
C GLY A 168 -26.33 -16.30 -5.65
N THR A 169 -27.42 -16.83 -6.20
CA THR A 169 -27.67 -18.28 -6.24
C THR A 169 -26.55 -19.01 -7.01
N ARG A 170 -26.13 -18.49 -8.16
CA ARG A 170 -25.01 -19.06 -8.93
C ARG A 170 -23.70 -19.08 -8.16
N LEU A 171 -23.35 -18.00 -7.46
CA LEU A 171 -22.14 -17.95 -6.64
C LEU A 171 -22.23 -18.94 -5.48
N ARG A 172 -23.38 -19.03 -4.82
CA ARG A 172 -23.62 -20.01 -3.75
C ARG A 172 -23.47 -21.44 -4.27
N ASP A 173 -24.13 -21.75 -5.39
CA ASP A 173 -24.07 -23.08 -6.01
C ASP A 173 -22.64 -23.42 -6.42
N TRP A 174 -21.89 -22.43 -6.93
CA TRP A 174 -20.47 -22.59 -7.26
C TRP A 174 -19.61 -22.88 -6.01
N ILE A 175 -19.81 -22.15 -4.92
CA ILE A 175 -19.13 -22.40 -3.63
C ILE A 175 -19.42 -23.82 -3.14
N LEU A 176 -20.68 -24.25 -3.18
CA LEU A 176 -21.08 -25.58 -2.74
C LEU A 176 -20.56 -26.68 -3.67
N GLN A 177 -20.61 -26.46 -4.99
CA GLN A 177 -20.15 -27.42 -6.00
C GLN A 177 -18.66 -27.74 -5.85
N TYR A 178 -17.82 -26.73 -5.60
CA TYR A 178 -16.38 -26.90 -5.42
C TYR A 178 -15.95 -26.99 -3.95
N GLU A 179 -16.93 -27.01 -3.04
CA GLU A 179 -16.73 -27.07 -1.59
C GLU A 179 -15.72 -26.03 -1.07
N LEU A 180 -15.81 -24.81 -1.59
CA LEU A 180 -14.82 -23.77 -1.31
C LEU A 180 -14.81 -23.36 0.16
N GLU A 181 -13.62 -23.22 0.70
CA GLU A 181 -13.38 -22.78 2.08
C GLU A 181 -13.04 -21.29 2.15
N VAL A 182 -12.45 -20.76 1.08
CA VAL A 182 -12.07 -19.35 0.92
C VAL A 182 -12.49 -18.87 -0.46
N VAL A 183 -13.09 -17.69 -0.53
CA VAL A 183 -13.45 -17.04 -1.80
C VAL A 183 -12.82 -15.66 -1.84
N LEU A 184 -11.86 -15.46 -2.74
CA LEU A 184 -11.31 -14.15 -3.06
C LEU A 184 -12.15 -13.49 -4.14
N ILE A 185 -12.48 -12.22 -3.94
CA ILE A 185 -13.38 -11.49 -4.82
C ILE A 185 -12.70 -10.18 -5.22
N ASP A 186 -12.35 -10.06 -6.50
CA ASP A 186 -11.96 -8.76 -7.04
C ASP A 186 -13.20 -7.93 -7.39
N ALA A 187 -13.63 -7.10 -6.44
CA ALA A 187 -14.87 -6.36 -6.54
C ALA A 187 -14.74 -5.05 -7.34
N ALA A 188 -13.55 -4.75 -7.85
CA ALA A 188 -13.20 -3.55 -8.61
C ALA A 188 -14.26 -3.16 -9.66
N ASP A 189 -14.71 -4.14 -10.44
CA ASP A 189 -15.63 -3.93 -11.57
C ASP A 189 -16.94 -4.72 -11.38
N LEU A 190 -17.18 -5.24 -10.17
CA LEU A 190 -18.37 -6.04 -9.83
C LEU A 190 -19.43 -5.26 -9.04
N LEU A 191 -19.14 -4.03 -8.60
CA LEU A 191 -20.04 -3.33 -7.68
C LEU A 191 -20.64 -2.07 -8.28
N ALA A 192 -21.85 -1.77 -7.84
CA ALA A 192 -22.63 -0.66 -8.33
C ALA A 192 -21.91 0.69 -8.11
N PRO A 193 -22.16 1.68 -8.98
CA PRO A 193 -21.37 2.92 -9.00
C PRO A 193 -21.59 3.82 -7.79
N THR A 194 -22.67 3.63 -7.02
CA THR A 194 -22.96 4.47 -5.85
C THR A 194 -22.44 3.83 -4.57
N ARG A 195 -21.87 4.65 -3.67
CA ARG A 195 -21.35 4.20 -2.36
C ARG A 195 -22.35 3.35 -1.58
N ARG A 196 -23.63 3.76 -1.59
CA ARG A 196 -24.66 3.10 -0.78
C ARG A 196 -24.98 1.72 -1.34
N SER A 197 -25.23 1.62 -2.64
CA SER A 197 -25.50 0.35 -3.32
C SER A 197 -24.29 -0.58 -3.24
N GLU A 198 -23.08 -0.04 -3.41
CA GLU A 198 -21.83 -0.79 -3.26
C GLU A 198 -21.71 -1.42 -1.86
N ALA A 199 -21.95 -0.64 -0.80
CA ALA A 199 -21.91 -1.15 0.57
C ALA A 199 -23.01 -2.19 0.85
N GLU A 200 -24.21 -2.02 0.29
CA GLU A 200 -25.32 -2.98 0.41
C GLU A 200 -24.98 -4.31 -0.31
N GLN A 201 -24.47 -4.23 -1.55
CA GLN A 201 -24.04 -5.39 -2.34
C GLN A 201 -22.88 -6.13 -1.68
N LEU A 202 -21.87 -5.41 -1.17
CA LEU A 202 -20.74 -6.01 -0.44
C LEU A 202 -21.19 -6.80 0.78
N ARG A 203 -22.13 -6.27 1.57
CA ARG A 203 -22.68 -6.99 2.72
C ARG A 203 -23.43 -8.24 2.29
N ALA A 204 -24.28 -8.13 1.27
CA ALA A 204 -25.03 -9.27 0.75
C ALA A 204 -24.08 -10.37 0.22
N LEU A 205 -23.04 -9.98 -0.49
CA LEU A 205 -22.03 -10.89 -1.04
C LEU A 205 -21.24 -11.62 0.06
N VAL A 206 -20.77 -10.86 1.06
CA VAL A 206 -20.06 -11.42 2.22
C VAL A 206 -20.96 -12.38 2.99
N GLN A 207 -22.20 -11.98 3.26
CA GLN A 207 -23.16 -12.82 3.98
C GLN A 207 -23.43 -14.13 3.22
N LEU A 208 -23.61 -14.05 1.90
CA LEU A 208 -23.83 -15.21 1.05
C LEU A 208 -22.66 -16.21 1.10
N CYS A 209 -21.42 -15.72 1.06
CA CYS A 209 -20.24 -16.59 1.17
C CYS A 209 -20.18 -17.28 2.54
N LEU A 210 -20.41 -16.52 3.62
CA LEU A 210 -20.40 -17.05 4.99
C LEU A 210 -21.51 -18.08 5.21
N GLU A 211 -22.71 -17.84 4.70
CA GLU A 211 -23.83 -18.80 4.74
C GLU A 211 -23.56 -20.07 3.92
N ALA A 212 -22.76 -19.95 2.86
CA ALA A 212 -22.28 -21.09 2.08
C ALA A 212 -21.08 -21.81 2.73
N GLY A 213 -20.60 -21.35 3.88
CA GLY A 213 -19.50 -21.95 4.64
C GLY A 213 -18.10 -21.47 4.22
N ALA A 214 -17.99 -20.52 3.31
CA ALA A 214 -16.72 -20.00 2.81
C ALA A 214 -16.32 -18.68 3.47
N THR A 215 -15.02 -18.43 3.60
CA THR A 215 -14.46 -17.18 4.13
C THR A 215 -14.27 -16.18 2.99
N PRO A 216 -15.02 -15.06 2.93
CA PRO A 216 -14.86 -14.09 1.86
C PRO A 216 -13.67 -13.16 2.11
N ILE A 217 -12.86 -12.93 1.07
CA ILE A 217 -11.77 -11.95 1.04
C ILE A 217 -11.99 -11.01 -0.13
N VAL A 218 -12.37 -9.76 0.14
CA VAL A 218 -12.84 -8.84 -0.91
C VAL A 218 -11.83 -7.74 -1.19
N CYS A 219 -11.42 -7.58 -2.45
CA CYS A 219 -10.64 -6.43 -2.88
C CYS A 219 -11.53 -5.19 -3.02
N CYS A 220 -11.20 -4.13 -2.30
CA CYS A 220 -11.98 -2.90 -2.29
C CYS A 220 -11.09 -1.69 -2.63
N ARG A 221 -11.67 -0.71 -3.31
CA ARG A 221 -10.99 0.55 -3.63
C ARG A 221 -11.20 1.56 -2.51
N THR A 222 -10.20 2.40 -2.24
CA THR A 222 -10.42 3.61 -1.42
C THR A 222 -11.22 4.64 -2.22
N ARG A 223 -11.87 5.58 -1.53
CA ARG A 223 -12.67 6.64 -2.19
C ARG A 223 -11.86 7.57 -3.08
N LYS A 224 -10.63 7.83 -2.66
CA LYS A 224 -9.75 8.86 -3.19
C LYS A 224 -8.38 8.25 -3.37
N GLN A 225 -7.63 8.82 -4.31
CA GLN A 225 -6.19 8.67 -4.30
C GLN A 225 -5.65 9.25 -3.00
N LEU A 226 -4.90 8.44 -2.28
CA LEU A 226 -4.30 8.82 -1.01
C LEU A 226 -2.81 9.09 -1.23
N PRO A 227 -2.21 10.06 -0.51
CA PRO A 227 -0.78 10.26 -0.58
C PRO A 227 -0.03 8.99 -0.13
N PRO A 228 1.24 8.81 -0.53
CA PRO A 228 2.04 7.66 -0.10
C PRO A 228 2.25 7.66 1.42
N ARG A 229 1.43 6.87 2.13
CA ARG A 229 1.48 6.69 3.59
C ARG A 229 0.81 5.36 3.98
N PRO A 230 1.12 4.81 5.15
CA PRO A 230 0.37 3.68 5.69
C PRO A 230 -1.12 4.03 5.79
N LEU A 231 -1.96 3.08 5.40
CA LEU A 231 -3.40 3.19 5.64
C LEU A 231 -3.71 2.77 7.07
N THR A 232 -4.72 3.42 7.62
CA THR A 232 -5.18 3.25 8.99
C THR A 232 -6.61 2.73 9.01
N ARG A 233 -7.08 2.32 10.18
CA ARG A 233 -8.50 1.98 10.39
C ARG A 233 -9.45 3.15 10.06
N GLY A 234 -8.99 4.40 10.19
CA GLY A 234 -9.79 5.57 9.78
C GLY A 234 -10.08 5.57 8.28
N ASP A 235 -9.10 5.20 7.46
CA ASP A 235 -9.27 5.08 6.01
C ASP A 235 -10.25 3.96 5.66
N LEU A 236 -10.19 2.83 6.37
CA LEU A 236 -11.17 1.74 6.26
C LEU A 236 -12.58 2.21 6.64
N ALA A 237 -12.74 2.97 7.73
CA ALA A 237 -14.04 3.48 8.18
C ALA A 237 -14.72 4.39 7.14
N GLU A 238 -13.94 5.06 6.30
CA GLU A 238 -14.48 5.82 5.18
C GLU A 238 -14.88 4.93 3.98
N ALA A 239 -14.30 3.74 3.83
CA ALA A 239 -14.55 2.88 2.68
C ALA A 239 -15.99 2.29 2.68
N PRO A 240 -16.58 2.04 1.49
CA PRO A 240 -17.87 1.35 1.36
C PRO A 240 -17.88 -0.04 2.04
N CYS A 241 -16.74 -0.72 2.03
CA CYS A 241 -16.56 -2.07 2.57
C CYS A 241 -16.45 -2.14 4.10
N HIS A 242 -16.36 -1.01 4.81
CA HIS A 242 -16.20 -1.00 6.28
C HIS A 242 -17.21 -1.88 7.00
N GLY A 243 -18.48 -1.80 6.60
CA GLY A 243 -19.57 -2.53 7.26
C GLY A 243 -19.56 -4.04 7.01
N ALA A 244 -18.73 -4.52 6.09
CA ALA A 244 -18.58 -5.94 5.77
C ALA A 244 -17.22 -6.51 6.26
N ALA A 245 -16.26 -5.65 6.61
CA ALA A 245 -14.92 -6.04 7.01
C ALA A 245 -14.84 -6.38 8.51
N GLN A 246 -14.50 -7.62 8.84
CA GLN A 246 -14.12 -8.04 10.20
C GLN A 246 -12.59 -8.06 10.37
N GLN A 247 -11.88 -8.25 9.26
CA GLN A 247 -10.43 -8.24 9.14
C GLN A 247 -10.01 -7.44 7.91
N TRP A 248 -8.76 -6.98 7.86
CA TRP A 248 -8.29 -6.15 6.75
C TRP A 248 -6.80 -6.30 6.47
N LEU A 249 -6.47 -6.16 5.19
CA LEU A 249 -5.17 -5.90 4.63
C LEU A 249 -5.26 -4.55 3.92
N LEU A 250 -4.68 -3.50 4.51
CA LEU A 250 -4.70 -2.16 3.93
C LEU A 250 -3.39 -1.95 3.17
N VAL A 251 -3.52 -1.61 1.89
CA VAL A 251 -2.39 -1.48 0.96
C VAL A 251 -2.39 -0.09 0.37
N ASN A 252 -1.25 0.59 0.45
CA ASN A 252 -1.02 1.86 -0.24
C ASN A 252 0.44 1.95 -0.63
N ARG A 253 0.79 2.89 -1.50
CA ARG A 253 2.19 3.05 -1.91
C ARG A 253 3.01 3.73 -0.83
N ARG A 254 4.29 3.37 -0.72
CA ARG A 254 5.31 4.12 0.03
C ARG A 254 5.89 5.24 -0.83
N GLU A 255 5.93 5.03 -2.15
CA GLU A 255 6.48 5.98 -3.13
C GLU A 255 5.59 6.09 -4.37
N ALA A 256 5.77 7.15 -5.16
CA ALA A 256 5.09 7.25 -6.44
C ALA A 256 5.61 6.16 -7.39
N PHE A 257 4.71 5.46 -8.08
CA PHE A 257 5.11 4.47 -9.08
C PHE A 257 5.75 5.15 -10.28
N VAL A 258 6.88 4.59 -10.73
CA VAL A 258 7.58 5.03 -11.93
C VAL A 258 7.22 4.07 -13.07
N PRO A 259 6.45 4.51 -14.08
CA PRO A 259 6.09 3.67 -15.22
C PRO A 259 7.30 3.03 -15.90
N GLY A 260 7.16 1.78 -16.33
CA GLY A 260 8.23 1.01 -16.99
C GLY A 260 9.23 0.35 -16.05
N THR A 261 9.27 0.70 -14.76
CA THR A 261 10.18 0.03 -13.81
C THR A 261 9.65 -1.31 -13.32
N GLY A 262 8.33 -1.48 -13.27
CA GLY A 262 7.71 -2.63 -12.62
C GLY A 262 7.91 -2.67 -11.10
N HIS A 263 8.50 -1.62 -10.51
CA HIS A 263 8.84 -1.60 -9.08
C HIS A 263 7.72 -0.94 -8.27
N HIS A 264 7.24 -1.64 -7.24
CA HIS A 264 6.17 -1.21 -6.36
C HIS A 264 6.63 -1.26 -4.90
N ALA A 265 6.90 -0.11 -4.31
CA ALA A 265 7.06 0.02 -2.87
C ALA A 265 5.70 0.26 -2.20
N LEU A 266 5.22 -0.71 -1.41
CA LEU A 266 3.90 -0.69 -0.76
C LEU A 266 4.01 -0.71 0.77
N TRP A 267 3.09 -0.02 1.45
CA TRP A 267 2.74 -0.24 2.84
C TRP A 267 1.68 -1.33 2.91
N LEU A 268 1.87 -2.30 3.79
CA LEU A 268 0.87 -3.31 4.15
C LEU A 268 0.54 -3.16 5.63
N THR A 269 -0.69 -2.76 5.96
CA THR A 269 -1.21 -2.71 7.33
C THR A 269 -2.23 -3.83 7.53
N LEU A 270 -1.96 -4.74 8.45
CA LEU A 270 -2.90 -5.80 8.80
C LEU A 270 -3.71 -5.40 10.03
N GLY A 271 -4.94 -5.91 10.12
CA GLY A 271 -5.62 -5.91 11.40
C GLY A 271 -6.99 -6.56 11.41
N SER A 272 -7.59 -6.60 12.59
CA SER A 272 -8.91 -7.17 12.81
C SER A 272 -9.69 -6.39 13.86
N GLY A 273 -11.01 -6.57 13.89
CA GLY A 273 -11.86 -6.02 14.94
C GLY A 273 -11.45 -6.45 16.35
N GLY A 274 -10.71 -7.56 16.48
CA GLY A 274 -10.19 -8.08 17.75
C GLY A 274 -8.88 -7.46 18.23
N GLY A 275 -8.34 -6.45 17.56
CA GLY A 275 -7.20 -5.66 18.05
C GLY A 275 -5.81 -6.18 17.69
N ALA A 276 -5.69 -7.29 16.96
CA ALA A 276 -4.43 -7.64 16.31
C ALA A 276 -4.17 -6.64 15.18
N SER A 277 -2.95 -6.07 15.12
CA SER A 277 -2.51 -5.21 14.03
C SER A 277 -1.01 -5.32 13.84
N GLY A 278 -0.56 -5.20 12.60
CA GLY A 278 0.85 -5.06 12.25
C GLY A 278 1.01 -4.24 10.98
N GLN A 279 2.24 -3.80 10.72
CA GLN A 279 2.55 -3.03 9.53
C GLN A 279 3.91 -3.45 8.97
N TRP A 280 4.00 -3.52 7.65
CA TRP A 280 5.18 -3.94 6.89
C TRP A 280 5.36 -3.06 5.67
N GLY A 281 6.59 -3.01 5.17
CA GLY A 281 6.87 -2.66 3.78
C GLY A 281 6.84 -3.91 2.92
N VAL A 282 6.25 -3.80 1.74
CA VAL A 282 6.28 -4.85 0.73
C VAL A 282 6.80 -4.22 -0.55
N ASP A 283 7.95 -4.69 -1.01
CA ASP A 283 8.54 -4.30 -2.28
C ASP A 283 8.28 -5.40 -3.29
N ILE A 284 7.61 -5.04 -4.39
CA ILE A 284 7.23 -5.97 -5.45
C ILE A 284 7.86 -5.51 -6.75
N LEU A 285 8.59 -6.41 -7.41
CA LEU A 285 9.07 -6.23 -8.77
C LEU A 285 8.23 -7.09 -9.71
N GLU A 286 7.37 -6.43 -10.48
CA GLU A 286 6.62 -7.01 -11.59
C GLU A 286 7.38 -6.74 -12.90
N THR A 287 7.99 -7.77 -13.47
CA THR A 287 8.43 -7.69 -14.88
C THR A 287 7.40 -8.41 -15.72
N GLY A 288 6.77 -7.70 -16.64
CA GLY A 288 5.67 -8.18 -17.46
C GLY A 288 5.28 -7.14 -18.51
N GLY A 289 5.20 -7.55 -19.77
CA GLY A 289 4.75 -6.71 -20.88
C GLY A 289 5.86 -6.23 -21.80
N GLU A 290 5.73 -6.64 -23.07
CA GLU A 290 6.17 -5.99 -24.33
C GLU A 290 7.53 -5.29 -24.37
N THR A 291 8.48 -5.72 -23.54
CA THR A 291 9.87 -5.35 -23.71
C THR A 291 10.49 -6.39 -24.62
N ASP A 292 11.05 -5.95 -25.75
CA ASP A 292 11.97 -6.70 -26.63
C ASP A 292 13.27 -7.07 -25.89
N LEU A 293 13.16 -7.47 -24.61
CA LEU A 293 14.27 -8.01 -23.86
C LEU A 293 14.59 -9.39 -24.46
N PRO A 294 15.84 -9.61 -24.90
CA PRO A 294 16.22 -10.82 -25.62
C PRO A 294 16.07 -12.11 -24.81
N ASP A 295 15.87 -12.01 -23.49
CA ASP A 295 15.66 -13.15 -22.60
C ASP A 295 14.20 -13.26 -22.15
N ALA A 296 13.42 -14.09 -22.85
CA ALA A 296 12.06 -14.46 -22.48
C ALA A 296 11.93 -15.02 -21.04
N ARG A 297 13.03 -15.51 -20.45
CA ARG A 297 13.09 -15.98 -19.05
C ARG A 297 13.06 -14.85 -18.02
N MET A 298 13.40 -13.62 -18.39
CA MET A 298 13.31 -12.46 -17.50
C MET A 298 11.99 -11.70 -17.63
N ALA A 299 11.13 -12.09 -18.58
CA ALA A 299 9.96 -11.31 -18.97
C ALA A 299 8.75 -11.40 -18.01
N ASN A 300 8.75 -12.29 -17.02
CA ASN A 300 7.59 -12.60 -16.16
C ASN A 300 7.95 -12.82 -14.68
N ARG A 301 8.71 -11.90 -14.05
CA ARG A 301 9.08 -12.02 -12.63
C ARG A 301 8.02 -11.40 -11.72
N TRP A 302 7.73 -12.12 -10.65
CA TRP A 302 7.03 -11.64 -9.46
C TRP A 302 7.97 -11.86 -8.26
N GLU A 303 8.77 -10.85 -7.93
CA GLU A 303 9.69 -10.90 -6.80
C GLU A 303 9.15 -10.03 -5.66
N VAL A 304 9.10 -10.60 -4.46
CA VAL A 304 8.52 -9.94 -3.28
C VAL A 304 9.54 -9.91 -2.16
N LEU A 305 9.75 -8.73 -1.59
CA LEU A 305 10.54 -8.51 -0.38
C LEU A 305 9.66 -7.87 0.69
N VAL A 306 9.47 -8.58 1.80
CA VAL A 306 8.79 -8.05 3.00
C VAL A 306 9.83 -7.45 3.93
N ARG A 307 9.56 -6.23 4.42
CA ARG A 307 10.46 -5.45 5.26
C ARG A 307 9.76 -5.01 6.54
N ASP A 308 10.51 -5.03 7.64
CA ASP A 308 10.06 -4.45 8.89
C ASP A 308 10.04 -2.92 8.82
N ILE A 309 9.25 -2.31 9.70
CA ILE A 309 9.08 -0.85 9.72
C ILE A 309 10.40 -0.14 10.05
N GLY A 310 11.22 -0.70 10.94
CA GLY A 310 12.50 -0.11 11.33
C GLY A 310 13.45 0.00 10.15
N SER A 311 13.60 -1.07 9.36
CA SER A 311 14.40 -1.06 8.13
C SER A 311 13.96 0.01 7.13
N ILE A 312 12.66 0.26 7.01
CA ILE A 312 12.12 1.27 6.09
C ILE A 312 12.38 2.68 6.61
N GLU A 313 12.22 2.89 7.92
CA GLU A 313 12.50 4.18 8.56
C GLU A 313 14.00 4.53 8.48
N GLU A 314 14.88 3.54 8.68
CA GLU A 314 16.33 3.69 8.54
C GLU A 314 16.74 4.05 7.12
N GLU A 315 16.22 3.35 6.11
CA GLU A 315 16.49 3.67 4.71
C GLU A 315 15.94 5.05 4.34
N ALA A 316 14.72 5.38 4.74
CA ALA A 316 14.15 6.70 4.48
C ALA A 316 14.98 7.81 5.15
N ALA A 317 15.49 7.58 6.36
CA ALA A 317 16.39 8.50 7.04
C ALA A 317 17.74 8.62 6.32
N GLN A 318 18.27 7.52 5.79
CA GLN A 318 19.50 7.50 5.01
C GLN A 318 19.34 8.28 3.70
N VAL A 319 18.30 7.98 2.91
CA VAL A 319 18.01 8.69 1.65
C VAL A 319 17.79 10.18 1.91
N ALA A 320 17.08 10.54 2.98
CA ALA A 320 16.91 11.94 3.37
C ALA A 320 18.24 12.60 3.76
N ALA A 321 19.10 11.91 4.52
CA ALA A 321 20.42 12.40 4.89
C ALA A 321 21.33 12.60 3.67
N GLU A 322 21.31 11.65 2.73
CA GLU A 322 22.07 11.71 1.47
C GLU A 322 21.57 12.84 0.57
N ALA A 323 20.26 13.02 0.43
CA ALA A 323 19.69 14.13 -0.33
C ALA A 323 20.05 15.49 0.27
N VAL A 324 20.04 15.61 1.61
CA VAL A 324 20.50 16.82 2.30
C VAL A 324 21.99 17.03 2.08
N ALA A 325 22.82 15.99 2.20
CA ALA A 325 24.26 16.07 1.98
C ALA A 325 24.57 16.50 0.54
N SER A 326 23.92 15.90 -0.46
CA SER A 326 24.04 16.26 -1.88
C SER A 326 23.65 17.72 -2.13
N ARG A 327 22.52 18.18 -1.58
CA ARG A 327 22.11 19.59 -1.70
C ARG A 327 23.12 20.56 -1.06
N LEU A 328 23.71 20.18 0.07
CA LEU A 328 24.75 20.98 0.73
C LEU A 328 26.02 21.04 -0.12
N GLN A 329 26.44 19.92 -0.72
CA GLN A 329 27.58 19.85 -1.62
C GLN A 329 27.37 20.74 -2.85
N GLU A 330 26.22 20.63 -3.53
CA GLU A 330 25.91 21.45 -4.69
C GLU A 330 25.85 22.94 -4.35
N LYS A 331 25.31 23.29 -3.17
CA LYS A 331 25.32 24.68 -2.69
C LYS A 331 26.75 25.20 -2.51
N LEU A 332 27.63 24.40 -1.92
CA LEU A 332 29.02 24.78 -1.68
C LEU A 332 29.81 24.91 -2.99
N LYS A 333 29.61 23.98 -3.94
CA LYS A 333 30.18 24.05 -5.30
C LYS A 333 29.70 25.30 -6.04
N ALA A 334 28.40 25.60 -6.00
CA ALA A 334 27.85 26.80 -6.60
C ALA A 334 28.46 28.08 -6.01
N THR A 335 28.65 28.15 -4.68
CA THR A 335 29.34 29.29 -4.04
C THR A 335 30.79 29.43 -4.49
N LEU A 336 31.52 28.31 -4.64
CA LEU A 336 32.90 28.32 -5.14
C LEU A 336 32.98 28.81 -6.59
N ARG A 337 32.02 28.43 -7.46
CA ARG A 337 31.96 28.89 -8.86
C ARG A 337 31.71 30.40 -8.99
N GLN A 338 31.00 30.99 -8.03
CA GLN A 338 30.70 32.43 -8.04
C GLN A 338 31.85 33.29 -7.50
N LEU A 339 32.81 32.70 -6.79
CA LEU A 339 33.92 33.42 -6.19
C LEU A 339 35.12 33.49 -7.15
N PRO A 340 35.73 34.68 -7.35
CA PRO A 340 37.00 34.78 -8.08
C PRO A 340 38.08 33.95 -7.38
N HIS A 341 38.87 33.19 -8.15
CA HIS A 341 39.88 32.24 -7.66
C HIS A 341 40.85 32.86 -6.63
N GLY A 342 41.26 34.12 -6.83
CA GLY A 342 42.16 34.82 -5.91
C GLY A 342 41.54 35.26 -4.58
N SER A 343 40.21 35.22 -4.43
CA SER A 343 39.51 35.78 -3.26
C SER A 343 38.82 34.74 -2.36
N ALA A 344 38.78 33.48 -2.78
CA ALA A 344 37.99 32.42 -2.16
C ALA A 344 38.67 31.83 -0.91
N THR A 345 38.60 32.53 0.23
CA THR A 345 39.01 31.96 1.53
C THR A 345 37.95 31.04 2.10
N LYS A 346 38.34 30.04 2.93
CA LYS A 346 37.39 29.14 3.62
C LYS A 346 36.32 29.91 4.41
N LEU A 347 36.70 31.03 5.04
CA LEU A 347 35.77 31.91 5.77
C LEU A 347 34.76 32.57 4.81
N LYS A 348 35.23 33.17 3.70
CA LYS A 348 34.37 33.84 2.72
C LYS A 348 33.41 32.87 2.04
N ILE A 349 33.87 31.65 1.74
CA ILE A 349 33.02 30.58 1.17
C ILE A 349 31.94 30.16 2.18
N ARG A 350 32.29 30.05 3.47
CA ARG A 350 31.30 29.75 4.53
C ARG A 350 30.24 30.84 4.63
N GLU A 351 30.66 32.11 4.68
CA GLU A 351 29.76 33.25 4.82
C GLU A 351 28.81 33.36 3.63
N LEU A 352 29.33 33.22 2.41
CA LEU A 352 28.52 33.30 1.19
C LEU A 352 27.64 32.07 0.95
N SER A 353 28.08 30.88 1.37
CA SER A 353 27.22 29.68 1.27
C SER A 353 26.06 29.71 2.25
N GLY A 354 26.08 30.58 3.27
CA GLY A 354 25.02 30.69 4.29
C GLY A 354 24.78 29.39 5.06
N MET A 355 25.78 28.51 5.11
CA MET A 355 25.72 27.24 5.85
C MET A 355 26.07 27.47 7.32
N SER A 356 25.45 26.69 8.23
CA SER A 356 25.90 26.67 9.62
C SER A 356 27.30 26.09 9.73
N GLY A 357 28.08 26.53 10.74
CA GLY A 357 29.48 26.13 10.88
C GLY A 357 29.71 24.61 10.88
N GLY A 358 28.87 23.84 11.57
CA GLY A 358 28.97 22.37 11.60
C GLY A 358 28.67 21.70 10.25
N LYS A 359 27.59 22.12 9.56
CA LYS A 359 27.25 21.60 8.23
C LYS A 359 28.29 21.97 7.19
N PHE A 360 28.79 23.20 7.25
CA PHE A 360 29.86 23.69 6.39
C PHE A 360 31.14 22.87 6.59
N ALA A 361 31.62 22.70 7.83
CA ALA A 361 32.85 21.97 8.11
C ALA A 361 32.77 20.52 7.59
N ALA A 362 31.69 19.80 7.92
CA ALA A 362 31.50 18.42 7.46
C ALA A 362 31.46 18.31 5.92
N THR A 363 30.73 19.20 5.25
CA THR A 363 30.62 19.19 3.77
C THR A 363 31.94 19.58 3.12
N TRP A 364 32.62 20.58 3.68
CA TRP A 364 33.93 21.06 3.23
C TRP A 364 34.98 19.96 3.31
N ASP A 365 35.09 19.32 4.47
CA ASP A 365 36.11 18.29 4.71
C ASP A 365 35.87 17.08 3.79
N TRP A 366 34.60 16.71 3.55
CA TRP A 366 34.25 15.66 2.59
C TRP A 366 34.67 16.00 1.14
N LEU A 367 34.36 17.21 0.66
CA LEU A 367 34.74 17.64 -0.70
C LEU A 367 36.26 17.79 -0.84
N PHE A 368 36.94 18.29 0.20
CA PHE A 368 38.39 18.44 0.22
C PHE A 368 39.10 17.08 0.23
N GLN A 369 38.62 16.12 1.02
CA GLN A 369 39.17 14.75 1.06
C GLN A 369 38.99 14.01 -0.28
N ARG A 370 37.89 14.27 -1.00
CA ARG A 370 37.66 13.71 -2.35
C ARG A 370 38.47 14.42 -3.44
N GLY A 371 39.22 15.47 -3.09
CA GLY A 371 39.96 16.28 -4.06
C GLY A 371 39.04 17.10 -4.99
N GLU A 372 37.77 17.29 -4.64
CA GLU A 372 36.84 18.12 -5.43
C GLU A 372 37.09 19.62 -5.17
N ILE A 373 37.67 19.95 -4.02
CA ILE A 373 38.16 21.28 -3.68
C ILE A 373 39.68 21.19 -3.49
N ALA A 374 40.42 22.06 -4.17
CA ALA A 374 41.87 22.16 -4.06
C ALA A 374 42.27 23.48 -3.40
N GLN A 375 43.35 23.45 -2.61
CA GLN A 375 44.00 24.66 -2.12
C GLN A 375 44.95 25.19 -3.20
N LEU A 376 44.80 26.46 -3.57
CA LEU A 376 45.71 27.12 -4.51
C LEU A 376 47.07 27.37 -3.82
N GLN A 377 48.15 27.00 -4.51
CA GLN A 377 49.52 27.29 -4.07
C GLN A 377 49.70 28.82 -4.01
N ALA A 378 50.28 29.34 -2.93
CA ALA A 378 50.56 30.77 -2.81
C ALA A 378 51.60 31.16 -3.87
N GLY A 379 51.21 31.99 -4.85
CA GLY A 379 52.13 32.52 -5.85
C GLY A 379 53.25 33.28 -5.14
N GLY A 380 54.49 32.87 -5.36
CA GLY A 380 55.65 33.30 -4.57
C GLY A 380 55.88 34.82 -4.60
N SER A 381 55.42 35.53 -3.57
CA SER A 381 55.97 36.82 -3.13
C SER A 381 55.35 37.26 -1.80
N GLY A 382 55.79 36.67 -0.69
CA GLY A 382 55.61 37.24 0.65
C GLY A 382 54.18 37.30 1.22
N GLU A 383 53.16 36.77 0.54
CA GLU A 383 51.81 36.67 1.11
C GLU A 383 51.82 35.73 2.32
N SER A 384 51.38 36.25 3.47
CA SER A 384 51.36 35.52 4.73
C SER A 384 50.51 34.26 4.58
N ALA A 385 50.99 33.11 5.06
CA ALA A 385 50.31 31.81 5.05
C ALA A 385 48.91 31.78 5.73
N ARG A 386 48.41 32.94 6.20
CA ARG A 386 47.15 33.09 6.91
C ARG A 386 45.91 33.01 6.00
N ASP A 387 46.04 33.25 4.69
CA ASP A 387 44.89 33.31 3.78
C ASP A 387 44.95 32.26 2.65
N ALA A 388 44.91 30.99 3.03
CA ALA A 388 44.75 29.89 2.06
C ALA A 388 43.52 30.14 1.15
N ARG A 389 43.76 30.09 -0.17
CA ARG A 389 42.73 30.24 -1.20
C ARG A 389 42.34 28.87 -1.74
N TYR A 390 41.08 28.73 -2.12
CA TYR A 390 40.53 27.45 -2.56
C TYR A 390 39.73 27.61 -3.85
N CYS A 391 39.80 26.60 -4.71
CA CYS A 391 38.99 26.51 -5.92
C CYS A 391 38.42 25.09 -6.06
N LEU A 392 37.46 24.91 -6.97
CA LEU A 392 37.10 23.57 -7.41
C LEU A 392 38.24 22.99 -8.23
N ALA A 393 38.54 21.70 -8.05
CA ALA A 393 39.62 21.03 -8.75
C ALA A 393 39.46 21.07 -10.28
N GLU A 394 38.22 21.12 -10.79
CA GLU A 394 37.92 21.31 -12.21
C GLU A 394 38.49 22.61 -12.80
N ASN A 395 38.77 23.60 -11.96
CA ASN A 395 39.33 24.90 -12.37
C ASN A 395 40.85 25.01 -12.18
N VAL A 396 41.51 23.97 -11.66
CA VAL A 396 42.97 23.93 -11.59
C VAL A 396 43.48 23.57 -12.97
N VAL A 397 43.60 24.59 -13.84
CA VAL A 397 44.24 24.44 -15.15
C VAL A 397 45.63 23.89 -14.92
N ALA A 398 45.94 22.72 -15.49
CA ALA A 398 47.24 22.11 -15.38
C ALA A 398 48.30 23.11 -15.89
N PRO A 399 49.29 23.49 -15.07
CA PRO A 399 50.24 24.55 -15.42
C PRO A 399 51.11 24.25 -16.64
N GLU A 400 51.10 23.02 -17.18
CA GLU A 400 51.96 22.61 -18.31
C GLU A 400 51.51 23.11 -19.70
N GLU A 401 50.30 23.64 -19.87
CA GLU A 401 49.84 24.14 -21.18
C GLU A 401 49.87 25.67 -21.32
N ALA A 402 50.09 26.42 -20.24
CA ALA A 402 50.06 27.88 -20.28
C ALA A 402 51.34 28.53 -20.86
N GLU A 403 52.49 27.85 -20.86
CA GLU A 403 53.76 28.42 -21.35
C GLU A 403 53.99 28.29 -22.86
N LYS A 404 53.03 27.76 -23.65
CA LYS A 404 53.22 27.57 -25.10
C LYS A 404 52.36 28.45 -26.02
N ASN A 405 51.58 29.40 -25.50
CA ASN A 405 50.63 30.17 -26.33
C ASN A 405 50.71 31.70 -26.16
N GLU A 406 51.92 32.26 -26.00
CA GLU A 406 52.16 33.70 -26.09
C GLU A 406 52.60 34.15 -27.51
N GLU A 407 51.81 33.90 -28.55
CA GLU A 407 51.92 34.64 -29.83
C GLU A 407 50.54 34.84 -30.53
N SER A 408 49.77 35.87 -30.10
CA SER A 408 48.83 36.75 -30.86
C SER A 408 47.69 36.14 -31.75
N PRO A 409 46.67 36.90 -32.24
CA PRO A 409 46.32 38.31 -32.02
C PRO A 409 44.88 38.58 -31.51
N VAL A 410 44.70 39.83 -31.13
CA VAL A 410 43.47 40.54 -30.71
C VAL A 410 42.29 40.34 -31.67
N HIS A 411 41.16 39.83 -31.16
CA HIS A 411 39.84 40.08 -31.74
C HIS A 411 38.88 40.62 -30.66
N LEU A 412 38.46 41.86 -30.86
CA LEU A 412 37.37 42.53 -30.16
C LEU A 412 36.07 41.72 -30.32
N ILE A 413 35.48 41.29 -29.20
CA ILE A 413 34.07 40.91 -29.14
C ILE A 413 33.38 41.78 -28.08
N SER A 414 32.30 42.39 -28.55
CA SER A 414 31.37 43.29 -27.89
C SER A 414 30.89 42.78 -26.53
N GLU A 415 30.87 43.69 -25.56
CA GLU A 415 30.13 43.57 -24.31
C GLU A 415 28.63 43.37 -24.63
N GLN A 416 28.06 42.26 -24.15
CA GLN A 416 26.63 42.14 -23.90
C GLN A 416 26.43 41.77 -22.44
N GLU A 417 25.63 42.60 -21.77
CA GLU A 417 25.22 42.51 -20.37
C GLU A 417 24.60 41.14 -20.06
N ILE A 418 25.29 40.34 -19.25
CA ILE A 418 24.69 39.18 -18.58
C ILE A 418 24.08 39.69 -17.27
N VAL A 419 22.77 39.93 -17.31
CA VAL A 419 21.94 40.33 -16.17
C VAL A 419 21.87 39.17 -15.16
N GLY A 420 22.59 39.31 -14.04
CA GLY A 420 22.70 38.32 -12.96
C GLY A 420 21.49 38.19 -12.03
N HIS A 421 20.26 38.17 -12.56
CA HIS A 421 19.04 38.14 -11.72
C HIS A 421 18.29 36.79 -11.64
N GLU A 422 18.62 35.76 -12.42
CA GLU A 422 17.81 34.52 -12.46
C GLU A 422 18.10 33.47 -11.37
N ILE A 423 19.32 33.41 -10.81
CA ILE A 423 19.70 32.29 -9.92
C ILE A 423 18.97 32.34 -8.57
N ALA A 424 18.73 33.55 -8.03
CA ALA A 424 17.97 33.71 -6.79
C ALA A 424 16.48 33.35 -6.95
N GLU A 425 15.93 33.49 -8.15
CA GLU A 425 14.55 33.16 -8.47
C GLU A 425 14.36 31.65 -8.72
N LEU A 426 15.34 31.01 -9.37
CA LEU A 426 15.45 29.55 -9.50
C LEU A 426 15.51 28.84 -8.13
N ILE A 427 16.33 29.35 -7.19
CA ILE A 427 16.41 28.77 -5.83
C ILE A 427 15.06 28.88 -5.08
N ARG A 428 14.32 29.99 -5.24
CA ARG A 428 13.00 30.17 -4.62
C ARG A 428 11.91 29.31 -5.26
N GLN A 429 11.97 29.07 -6.57
CA GLN A 429 11.03 28.18 -7.25
C GLN A 429 11.27 26.71 -6.87
N GLN A 430 12.53 26.31 -6.66
CA GLN A 430 12.87 24.94 -6.24
C GLN A 430 12.50 24.63 -4.78
N GLU A 431 12.58 25.61 -3.88
CA GLU A 431 12.11 25.49 -2.50
C GLU A 431 10.59 25.31 -2.39
N LYS A 432 9.81 25.76 -3.39
CA LYS A 432 8.37 25.51 -3.48
C LYS A 432 8.02 24.11 -3.98
N MET A 433 8.93 23.40 -4.63
CA MET A 433 8.67 22.08 -5.25
C MET A 433 9.20 20.89 -4.44
N SER A 434 9.96 21.11 -3.37
CA SER A 434 10.40 20.02 -2.50
C SER A 434 9.23 19.52 -1.63
N PRO A 435 8.96 18.20 -1.58
CA PRO A 435 7.91 17.66 -0.71
C PRO A 435 8.24 18.02 0.74
N SER A 436 7.32 18.72 1.42
CA SER A 436 7.44 19.00 2.84
C SER A 436 7.46 17.67 3.60
N SER A 437 8.57 17.36 4.26
CA SER A 437 8.71 16.18 5.12
C SER A 437 7.53 16.10 6.09
N PRO A 438 6.76 14.99 6.14
CA PRO A 438 5.52 14.90 6.91
C PRO A 438 5.74 14.81 8.43
N LEU A 439 6.98 14.79 8.91
CA LEU A 439 7.32 14.66 10.33
C LEU A 439 7.45 16.01 11.04
N ARG A 440 6.38 16.82 11.07
CA ARG A 440 6.20 17.88 12.10
C ARG A 440 4.85 18.58 11.98
N GLN A 441 3.83 18.09 12.69
CA GLN A 441 2.82 18.92 13.35
C GLN A 441 1.85 18.05 14.19
N GLU A 442 2.24 17.75 15.44
CA GLU A 442 1.28 17.71 16.55
C GLU A 442 1.94 18.37 17.75
N LYS A 443 1.48 19.60 18.08
CA LYS A 443 1.75 20.25 19.36
C LYS A 443 0.41 20.37 20.08
N GLY A 444 0.30 19.70 21.23
CA GLY A 444 -0.59 20.13 22.30
C GLY A 444 -1.65 19.13 22.77
N GLY A 445 -1.23 17.97 23.27
CA GLY A 445 -2.07 17.12 24.12
C GLY A 445 -1.24 16.55 25.26
N ARG A 446 -1.53 16.93 26.51
CA ARG A 446 -0.96 16.27 27.70
C ARG A 446 -1.59 14.88 27.81
N SER A 447 -0.86 13.82 27.48
CA SER A 447 -1.21 12.45 27.85
C SER A 447 -0.28 11.95 28.95
N SER A 448 -0.89 11.33 29.97
CA SER A 448 -0.24 10.61 31.07
C SER A 448 0.59 9.42 30.55
N PRO A 449 1.59 8.94 31.31
CA PRO A 449 2.42 7.83 30.86
C PRO A 449 1.61 6.54 30.72
N PRO A 450 1.89 5.70 29.70
CA PRO A 450 1.26 4.40 29.55
C PRO A 450 1.79 3.44 30.63
N GLY A 451 0.87 2.70 31.26
CA GLY A 451 1.23 1.55 32.09
C GLY A 451 1.83 0.41 31.24
N PRO A 452 2.53 -0.55 31.87
CA PRO A 452 3.23 -1.60 31.15
C PRO A 452 2.24 -2.48 30.38
N LEU A 453 2.45 -2.57 29.07
CA LEU A 453 1.79 -3.52 28.19
C LEU A 453 2.45 -4.89 28.39
N ASN A 454 1.62 -5.91 28.62
CA ASN A 454 2.04 -7.31 28.62
C ASN A 454 2.35 -7.73 27.18
N GLU A 455 3.62 -7.71 26.80
CA GLU A 455 4.12 -8.40 25.61
C GLU A 455 4.28 -9.89 25.91
N CYS A 456 3.55 -10.72 25.17
CA CYS A 456 3.75 -12.16 25.14
C CYS A 456 4.85 -12.45 24.11
N VAL A 457 6.11 -12.47 24.54
CA VAL A 457 7.25 -12.90 23.73
C VAL A 457 7.42 -14.41 23.90
N ILE A 458 7.19 -15.18 22.85
CA ILE A 458 7.62 -16.58 22.78
C ILE A 458 9.12 -16.57 22.46
N ALA A 459 9.96 -16.86 23.46
CA ALA A 459 11.37 -17.12 23.25
C ALA A 459 11.61 -18.63 23.01
N PRO A 460 12.42 -19.02 22.01
CA PRO A 460 12.86 -20.39 21.85
C PRO A 460 14.07 -20.57 22.76
N ASN A 461 13.88 -21.08 23.97
CA ASN A 461 14.89 -21.88 24.71
C ASN A 461 14.31 -22.32 26.06
N GLY A 462 14.12 -23.63 26.20
CA GLY A 462 13.49 -24.28 27.35
C GLY A 462 14.23 -24.08 28.67
N LYS A 463 13.88 -23.02 29.39
CA LYS A 463 14.13 -22.88 30.83
C LYS A 463 12.81 -22.69 31.56
N ILE A 464 12.53 -23.62 32.46
CA ILE A 464 11.36 -23.61 33.35
C ILE A 464 11.58 -22.51 34.39
N TYR A 465 10.75 -21.48 34.35
CA TYR A 465 10.60 -20.54 35.47
C TYR A 465 9.28 -20.82 36.18
N ARG A 466 9.33 -20.82 37.52
CA ARG A 466 8.16 -20.96 38.40
C ARG A 466 7.15 -19.85 38.10
N THR A 467 5.88 -20.19 38.11
CA THR A 467 4.75 -19.29 37.81
C THR A 467 4.57 -18.24 38.90
N ALA A 468 4.13 -17.05 38.48
CA ALA A 468 3.92 -15.88 39.34
C ALA A 468 2.74 -16.01 40.34
N GLU A 469 2.06 -17.15 40.39
CA GLU A 469 0.95 -17.41 41.33
C GLU A 469 1.44 -17.73 42.76
N GLU A 470 2.65 -18.27 42.93
CA GLU A 470 3.20 -18.54 44.28
C GLU A 470 3.79 -17.29 44.97
N ALA A 471 3.97 -16.18 44.27
CA ALA A 471 4.55 -14.95 44.83
C ALA A 471 3.53 -13.94 45.37
N LEU A 472 2.22 -14.26 45.31
CA LEU A 472 1.14 -13.35 45.72
C LEU A 472 0.54 -13.63 47.11
N ALA A 473 1.01 -14.68 47.81
CA ALA A 473 0.45 -15.09 49.11
C ALA A 473 0.89 -14.24 50.32
N ASP A 474 1.90 -13.37 50.19
CA ASP A 474 2.50 -12.63 51.31
C ASP A 474 2.27 -11.12 51.30
N ARG A 475 1.32 -10.61 50.49
CA ARG A 475 1.01 -9.16 50.49
C ARG A 475 -0.09 -8.83 51.52
N PRO A 476 0.16 -7.91 52.48
CA PRO A 476 -0.89 -7.43 53.36
C PRO A 476 -1.98 -6.68 52.57
N PRO A 477 -3.23 -6.71 53.02
CA PRO A 477 -4.34 -6.10 52.31
C PRO A 477 -4.18 -4.57 52.22
N PRO A 478 -4.64 -3.94 51.12
CA PRO A 478 -4.54 -2.50 50.94
C PRO A 478 -5.50 -1.75 51.88
N ASP A 479 -5.06 -0.60 52.36
CA ASP A 479 -5.84 0.31 53.20
C ASP A 479 -7.15 0.75 52.52
N PRO A 480 -8.24 0.95 53.30
CA PRO A 480 -9.51 1.41 52.75
C PRO A 480 -9.42 2.84 52.18
N PRO A 481 -10.17 3.15 51.11
CA PRO A 481 -10.11 4.43 50.42
C PRO A 481 -10.59 5.58 51.32
N ARG A 482 -9.78 6.63 51.43
CA ARG A 482 -10.15 7.87 52.12
C ARG A 482 -11.29 8.57 51.38
N VAL A 483 -12.40 8.78 52.08
CA VAL A 483 -13.57 9.53 51.61
C VAL A 483 -13.18 10.99 51.34
N GLY A 484 -13.11 11.35 50.06
CA GLY A 484 -12.87 12.72 49.61
C GLY A 484 -14.11 13.60 49.81
N LYS A 485 -13.89 14.84 50.26
CA LYS A 485 -14.94 15.86 50.43
C LYS A 485 -15.59 16.23 49.08
N PRO A 486 -16.91 16.53 49.05
CA PRO A 486 -17.62 16.86 47.83
C PRO A 486 -17.19 18.22 47.26
N PRO A 487 -17.27 18.41 45.93
CA PRO A 487 -16.81 19.62 45.26
C PRO A 487 -17.75 20.81 45.51
N LYS A 488 -17.15 21.97 45.80
CA LYS A 488 -17.87 23.25 45.95
C LYS A 488 -18.42 23.71 44.58
N LYS A 489 -19.73 23.97 44.52
CA LYS A 489 -20.43 24.54 43.36
C LYS A 489 -19.91 25.95 43.06
N ARG A 490 -19.50 26.20 41.81
CA ARG A 490 -19.21 27.55 41.28
C ARG A 490 -20.51 28.25 40.85
N PRO A 491 -20.65 29.57 41.07
CA PRO A 491 -21.82 30.32 40.62
C PRO A 491 -21.76 30.65 39.12
N PRO A 492 -22.90 30.87 38.45
CA PRO A 492 -22.99 31.09 37.02
C PRO A 492 -22.50 32.49 36.63
N GLN A 493 -21.57 32.56 35.67
CA GLN A 493 -21.15 33.80 35.04
C GLN A 493 -22.19 34.25 33.99
N GLN A 494 -22.69 35.47 34.16
CA GLN A 494 -23.60 36.15 33.24
C GLN A 494 -22.89 36.50 31.92
N MET A 495 -23.48 36.08 30.79
CA MET A 495 -23.09 36.55 29.46
C MET A 495 -23.50 38.01 29.25
N LYS A 496 -22.52 38.91 29.14
CA LYS A 496 -22.72 40.28 28.65
C LYS A 496 -22.22 40.43 27.21
N LYS A 497 -23.18 40.64 26.32
CA LYS A 497 -23.19 41.54 25.14
C LYS A 497 -21.88 41.70 24.35
N LEU A 498 -21.89 41.23 23.10
CA LEU A 498 -21.18 41.86 21.99
C LEU A 498 -22.11 41.97 20.76
N LYS A 499 -22.83 43.09 20.66
CA LYS A 499 -23.42 43.60 19.41
C LYS A 499 -22.70 44.92 19.12
N ARG A 500 -21.90 44.97 18.06
CA ARG A 500 -21.63 46.18 17.26
C ARG A 500 -20.57 45.93 16.19
N LYS A 501 -21.02 46.01 14.93
CA LYS A 501 -20.38 46.63 13.75
C LYS A 501 -20.53 45.73 12.52
N ASN A 502 -21.50 46.06 11.68
CA ASN A 502 -21.22 46.41 10.28
C ASN A 502 -22.44 47.11 9.70
N GLN A 503 -22.43 48.43 9.86
CA GLN A 503 -23.19 49.40 9.07
C GLN A 503 -22.23 50.58 8.83
N ARG A 504 -21.58 50.56 7.67
CA ARG A 504 -21.10 51.71 6.88
C ARG A 504 -21.21 51.21 5.43
N ARG A 505 -22.32 51.56 4.79
CA ARG A 505 -22.46 52.69 3.86
C ARG A 505 -21.81 52.39 2.54
#